data_AF-A0A3S0AUS5-F1
#
_entry.id   AF-A0A3S0AUS5-F1
#
_cell.length_a   1.000
_cell.length_b   1.000
_cell.length_c   1.000
_cell.angle_alpha   90.00
_cell.angle_beta   90.00
_cell.angle_gamma   90.00
#
_symmetry.space_group_name_H-M   'P 1'
#
loop_
_entity.id
_entity.type
_entity.pdbx_description
1 polymer ?
#
loop_
_entity_poly.entity_id
_entity_poly.type
_entity_poly.pdbx_seq_one_letter_code
_entity_poly.pdbx_strand_id
1 'polypeptide(L)'
;MTTTATATATVREEAETLMRTYLALDEQAQAIEEQKASIKTRLADLYPQGCPDIAGKRLVVTTPRRIAWDKVAKDFPASTHPELYEQAFNQRAAKRLFSEAALDAYRMPGKVTVTVR
;
A
#
# COMPACT_ATOMS: atom_id res chain seq x y z
N MET A 1 27.56 52.59 -3.64
CA MET A 1 26.48 51.85 -2.96
C MET A 1 25.81 50.93 -3.99
N THR A 2 26.42 49.80 -4.36
CA THR A 2 25.87 48.87 -5.40
C THR A 2 26.03 47.40 -5.04
N THR A 3 26.76 47.08 -3.97
CA THR A 3 27.17 45.71 -3.62
C THR A 3 26.01 44.82 -3.12
N THR A 4 24.99 45.40 -2.49
CA THR A 4 23.88 44.63 -1.90
C THR A 4 22.90 44.07 -2.94
N ALA A 5 22.69 44.78 -4.04
CA ALA A 5 21.77 44.35 -5.10
C ALA A 5 22.34 43.18 -5.92
N THR A 6 23.64 43.20 -6.22
CA THR A 6 24.31 42.12 -6.96
C THR A 6 24.41 40.84 -6.13
N ALA A 7 24.70 40.93 -4.83
CA ALA A 7 24.79 39.76 -3.95
C ALA A 7 23.44 39.05 -3.72
N THR A 8 22.33 39.79 -3.73
CA THR A 8 20.99 39.21 -3.57
C THR A 8 20.51 38.53 -4.86
N ALA A 9 20.93 39.05 -6.03
CA ALA A 9 20.65 38.45 -7.33
C ALA A 9 21.37 37.11 -7.53
N THR A 10 22.65 37.01 -7.16
CA THR A 10 23.43 35.77 -7.29
C THR A 10 22.91 34.65 -6.38
N VAL A 11 22.54 34.98 -5.14
CA VAL A 11 21.94 34.00 -4.20
C VAL A 11 20.60 33.47 -4.74
N ARG A 12 19.81 34.32 -5.41
CA ARG A 12 18.56 33.90 -6.04
C ARG A 12 18.79 32.96 -7.22
N GLU A 13 19.76 33.25 -8.08
CA GLU A 13 20.11 32.39 -9.22
C GLU A 13 20.64 31.02 -8.77
N GLU A 14 21.46 31.00 -7.72
CA GLU A 14 21.92 29.75 -7.10
C GLU A 14 20.75 28.95 -6.51
N ALA A 15 19.84 29.61 -5.78
CA ALA A 15 18.66 28.97 -5.23
C ALA A 15 17.74 28.40 -6.32
N GLU A 16 17.53 29.12 -7.43
CA GLU A 16 16.75 28.64 -8.57
C GLU A 16 17.42 27.44 -9.25
N THR A 17 18.76 27.43 -9.36
CA THR A 17 19.52 26.31 -9.92
C THR A 17 19.43 25.07 -9.02
N LEU A 18 19.59 25.24 -7.70
CA LEU A 18 19.44 24.16 -6.73
C LEU A 18 18.02 23.59 -6.74
N MET A 19 16.99 24.44 -6.77
CA MET A 19 15.60 24.00 -6.81
C MET A 19 15.28 23.22 -8.08
N ARG A 20 15.76 23.67 -9.25
CA ARG A 20 15.61 22.92 -10.51
C ARG A 20 16.28 21.55 -10.43
N THR A 21 17.49 21.49 -9.89
CA THR A 21 18.23 20.24 -9.73
C THR A 21 17.50 19.29 -8.78
N TYR A 22 16.99 19.80 -7.67
CA TYR A 22 16.19 19.03 -6.73
C TYR A 22 14.93 18.43 -7.38
N LEU A 23 14.16 19.25 -8.11
CA LEU A 23 12.96 18.78 -8.80
C LEU A 23 13.27 17.70 -9.84
N ALA A 24 14.34 17.87 -10.62
CA ALA A 24 14.76 16.87 -11.60
C ALA A 24 15.17 15.53 -10.93
N LEU A 25 15.84 15.59 -9.77
CA LEU A 25 16.17 14.40 -8.99
C LEU A 25 14.93 13.73 -8.40
N ASP A 26 13.96 14.51 -7.93
CA ASP A 26 12.70 13.97 -7.41
C ASP A 26 11.88 13.26 -8.50
N GLU A 27 11.77 13.86 -9.69
CA GLU A 27 11.14 13.23 -10.85
C GLU A 27 11.83 11.91 -11.23
N GLN A 28 13.16 11.89 -11.25
CA GLN A 28 13.93 10.66 -11.49
C GLN A 28 13.69 9.61 -10.42
N ALA A 29 13.65 10.01 -9.14
CA ALA A 29 13.38 9.10 -8.03
C ALA A 29 11.97 8.49 -8.15
N GLN A 30 10.97 9.30 -8.48
CA GLN A 30 9.60 8.82 -8.73
C GLN A 30 9.56 7.81 -9.88
N ALA A 31 10.20 8.12 -11.02
CA ALA A 31 10.27 7.19 -12.16
C ALA A 31 10.96 5.86 -11.80
N ILE A 32 12.03 5.91 -11.00
CA ILE A 32 12.72 4.71 -10.52
C ILE A 32 11.82 3.87 -9.59
N GLU A 33 11.07 4.51 -8.69
CA GLU A 33 10.14 3.80 -7.81
C GLU A 33 8.98 3.15 -8.59
N GLU A 34 8.46 3.82 -9.62
CA GLU A 34 7.47 3.22 -10.54
C GLU A 34 8.04 2.00 -11.28
N GLN A 35 9.27 2.10 -11.80
CA GLN A 35 9.94 0.98 -12.44
C GLN A 35 10.15 -0.19 -11.48
N LYS A 36 10.60 0.07 -10.24
CA LYS A 36 10.73 -0.95 -9.20
C LYS A 36 9.39 -1.62 -8.88
N ALA A 37 8.31 -0.84 -8.80
CA ALA A 37 6.97 -1.38 -8.56
C ALA A 37 6.52 -2.30 -9.71
N SER A 38 6.74 -1.89 -10.96
CA SER A 38 6.45 -2.72 -12.15
C SER A 38 7.25 -4.03 -12.15
N ILE A 39 8.54 -3.97 -11.82
CA ILE A 39 9.40 -5.17 -11.71
C ILE A 39 8.90 -6.10 -10.60
N LYS A 40 8.54 -5.57 -9.42
CA LYS A 40 7.98 -6.37 -8.34
C LYS A 40 6.69 -7.08 -8.76
N THR A 41 5.81 -6.42 -9.50
CA THR A 41 4.59 -7.05 -10.05
C THR A 41 4.95 -8.20 -10.97
N ARG A 42 5.86 -7.99 -11.93
CA ARG A 42 6.32 -9.08 -12.83
C ARG A 42 6.96 -10.24 -12.09
N LEU A 43 7.76 -9.95 -11.05
CA LEU A 43 8.35 -11.00 -10.20
C LEU A 43 7.28 -11.79 -9.44
N ALA A 44 6.20 -11.16 -9.00
CA ALA A 44 5.09 -11.86 -8.37
C ALA A 44 4.30 -12.72 -9.37
N ASP A 45 4.16 -12.28 -10.62
CA ASP A 45 3.52 -13.08 -11.67
C ASP A 45 4.34 -14.34 -12.00
N LEU A 46 5.68 -14.22 -12.03
CA LEU A 46 6.58 -15.35 -12.26
C LEU A 46 6.68 -16.30 -11.05
N TYR A 47 6.65 -15.76 -9.83
CA TYR A 47 6.78 -16.50 -8.57
C TYR A 47 5.61 -16.18 -7.62
N PRO A 48 4.40 -16.68 -7.89
CA PRO A 48 3.19 -16.32 -7.15
C PRO A 48 3.22 -16.75 -5.67
N GLN A 49 4.04 -17.75 -5.32
CA GLN A 49 4.26 -18.22 -3.95
C GLN A 49 5.52 -17.59 -3.29
N GLY A 50 6.20 -16.69 -4.00
CA GLY A 50 7.55 -16.23 -3.66
C GLY A 50 8.64 -17.20 -4.11
N CYS A 51 9.90 -16.82 -3.85
CA CYS A 51 11.08 -17.62 -4.16
C CYS A 51 12.12 -17.47 -3.04
N PRO A 52 12.71 -18.56 -2.53
CA PRO A 52 13.67 -18.50 -1.43
C PRO A 52 14.96 -17.75 -1.82
N ASP A 53 15.39 -17.83 -3.09
CA ASP A 53 16.58 -17.17 -3.59
C ASP A 53 16.44 -16.78 -5.07
N ILE A 54 16.58 -15.48 -5.34
CA ILE A 54 16.72 -14.86 -6.65
C ILE A 54 17.84 -13.84 -6.55
N ALA A 55 18.95 -14.08 -7.22
CA ALA A 55 20.13 -13.19 -7.19
C ALA A 55 20.63 -12.86 -5.76
N GLY A 56 20.60 -13.84 -4.85
CA GLY A 56 21.04 -13.66 -3.46
C GLY A 56 20.02 -12.95 -2.58
N LYS A 57 18.77 -12.82 -3.04
CA LYS A 57 17.67 -12.15 -2.34
C LYS A 57 16.44 -13.04 -2.26
N ARG A 58 15.73 -12.96 -1.14
CA ARG A 58 14.48 -13.71 -0.95
C ARG A 58 13.31 -12.88 -1.44
N LEU A 59 12.52 -13.45 -2.34
CA LEU A 59 11.26 -12.89 -2.81
C LEU A 59 10.11 -13.43 -1.97
N VAL A 60 9.41 -12.54 -1.26
CA VAL A 60 8.23 -12.87 -0.47
C VAL A 60 7.02 -12.21 -1.12
N VAL A 61 6.10 -13.03 -1.62
CA VAL A 61 4.81 -12.59 -2.17
C VAL A 61 3.73 -12.95 -1.16
N THR A 62 2.97 -11.95 -0.71
CA THR A 62 1.88 -12.16 0.25
C THR A 62 0.60 -11.53 -0.25
N THR A 63 -0.48 -12.30 -0.18
CA THR A 63 -1.83 -11.83 -0.48
C THR A 63 -2.64 -11.85 0.81
N PRO A 64 -2.65 -10.75 1.59
CA PRO A 64 -3.37 -10.71 2.85
C PRO A 64 -4.85 -10.94 2.60
N ARG A 65 -5.44 -11.93 3.28
CA ARG A 65 -6.87 -12.19 3.21
C ARG A 65 -7.59 -11.28 4.20
N ARG A 66 -8.56 -10.49 3.72
CA ARG A 66 -9.39 -9.61 4.56
C ARG A 66 -10.82 -10.09 4.51
N ILE A 67 -11.51 -10.03 5.65
CA ILE A 67 -12.94 -10.36 5.69
C ILE A 67 -13.72 -9.21 5.08
N ALA A 68 -14.62 -9.54 4.16
CA ALA A 68 -15.54 -8.62 3.50
C ALA A 68 -16.73 -8.29 4.41
N TRP A 69 -16.53 -7.42 5.40
CA TRP A 69 -17.58 -7.12 6.39
C TRP A 69 -18.86 -6.57 5.79
N ASP A 70 -18.78 -5.87 4.65
CA ASP A 70 -19.97 -5.38 3.94
C ASP A 70 -20.84 -6.53 3.40
N LYS A 71 -20.21 -7.62 2.93
CA LYS A 71 -20.93 -8.83 2.50
C LYS A 71 -21.53 -9.56 3.70
N VAL A 72 -20.77 -9.67 4.79
CA VAL A 72 -21.27 -10.27 6.04
C VAL A 72 -22.49 -9.48 6.56
N ALA A 73 -22.43 -8.15 6.57
CA ALA A 73 -23.55 -7.32 7.01
C ALA A 73 -24.77 -7.44 6.09
N LYS A 74 -24.57 -7.64 4.79
CA LYS A 74 -25.65 -7.85 3.82
C LYS A 74 -26.33 -9.21 4.01
N ASP A 75 -25.57 -10.26 4.22
CA ASP A 75 -26.09 -11.62 4.39
C ASP A 75 -26.70 -11.84 5.79
N PHE A 76 -26.26 -11.06 6.79
CA PHE A 76 -26.79 -11.06 8.16
C PHE A 76 -27.34 -9.66 8.54
N PRO A 77 -28.54 -9.30 8.08
CA PRO A 77 -29.13 -8.00 8.37
C PRO A 77 -29.53 -7.86 9.84
N ALA A 78 -29.54 -6.62 10.35
CA ALA A 78 -29.86 -6.30 11.74
C ALA A 78 -31.27 -6.74 12.19
N SER A 79 -32.20 -6.90 11.25
CA SER A 79 -33.55 -7.41 11.51
C SER A 79 -33.57 -8.85 12.00
N THR A 80 -32.60 -9.65 11.56
CA THR A 80 -32.52 -11.09 11.86
C THR A 80 -31.45 -11.40 12.90
N HIS A 81 -30.38 -10.59 12.91
CA HIS A 81 -29.24 -10.77 13.81
C HIS A 81 -28.91 -9.47 14.56
N PRO A 82 -29.80 -8.98 15.44
CA PRO A 82 -29.56 -7.76 16.20
C PRO A 82 -28.30 -7.83 17.07
N GLU A 83 -27.89 -9.02 17.52
CA GLU A 83 -26.68 -9.26 18.30
C GLU A 83 -25.37 -8.87 17.60
N LEU A 84 -25.38 -8.72 16.27
CA LEU A 84 -24.23 -8.26 15.48
C LEU A 84 -24.15 -6.74 15.38
N TYR A 85 -25.17 -6.01 15.84
CA TYR A 85 -25.32 -4.57 15.66
C TYR A 85 -25.61 -3.89 17.01
N GLU A 86 -24.67 -3.07 17.49
CA GLU A 86 -24.92 -2.23 18.67
C GLU A 86 -25.50 -0.87 18.26
N GLN A 87 -24.74 -0.11 17.47
CA GLN A 87 -25.19 1.10 16.75
C GLN A 87 -24.87 1.00 15.25
N ALA A 88 -23.78 0.29 14.93
CA ALA A 88 -23.39 -0.12 13.60
C ALA A 88 -22.88 -1.58 13.67
N PHE A 89 -22.60 -2.18 12.51
CA PHE A 89 -22.09 -3.55 12.42
C PHE A 89 -20.81 -3.73 13.26
N ASN A 90 -20.89 -4.58 14.29
CA ASN A 90 -19.79 -4.83 15.21
C ASN A 90 -18.97 -6.04 14.75
N GLN A 91 -17.82 -5.77 14.11
CA GLN A 91 -16.90 -6.79 13.62
C GLN A 91 -16.35 -7.69 14.74
N ARG A 92 -16.23 -7.20 15.99
CA ARG A 92 -15.76 -8.00 17.13
C ARG A 92 -16.84 -8.99 17.57
N ALA A 93 -18.10 -8.56 17.61
CA ALA A 93 -19.23 -9.44 17.90
C ALA A 93 -19.32 -10.55 16.84
N ALA A 94 -19.20 -10.18 15.55
CA ALA A 94 -19.18 -11.14 14.45
C ALA A 94 -18.06 -12.18 14.60
N LYS A 95 -16.83 -11.78 14.95
CA LYS A 95 -15.72 -12.73 15.18
C LYS A 95 -15.92 -13.66 16.36
N ARG A 96 -16.72 -13.26 17.36
CA ARG A 96 -17.02 -14.08 18.54
C ARG A 96 -18.15 -15.07 18.28
N LEU A 97 -19.12 -14.67 17.45
CA LEU A 97 -20.32 -15.45 17.16
C LEU A 97 -20.14 -16.42 15.99
N PHE A 98 -19.36 -16.04 14.97
CA PHE A 98 -19.06 -16.91 13.84
C PHE A 98 -17.80 -17.73 14.08
N SER A 99 -17.81 -19.00 13.63
CA SER A 99 -16.60 -19.81 13.58
C SER A 99 -15.64 -19.28 12.52
N GLU A 100 -14.34 -19.51 12.70
CA GLU A 100 -13.33 -19.05 11.74
C GLU A 100 -13.56 -19.64 10.34
N ALA A 101 -14.04 -20.89 10.27
CA ALA A 101 -14.42 -21.55 9.02
C ALA A 101 -15.60 -20.84 8.32
N ALA A 102 -16.59 -20.33 9.07
CA ALA A 102 -17.71 -19.59 8.50
C ALA A 102 -17.26 -18.22 7.97
N LEU A 103 -16.32 -17.56 8.65
CA LEU A 103 -15.75 -16.29 8.19
C LEU A 103 -14.80 -16.45 6.99
N ASP A 104 -14.24 -17.63 6.79
CA ASP A 104 -13.37 -17.95 5.65
C ASP A 104 -14.10 -17.81 4.31
N ALA A 105 -15.40 -18.10 4.25
CA ALA A 105 -16.24 -17.88 3.07
C ALA A 105 -16.33 -16.39 2.66
N TYR A 106 -16.12 -15.49 3.62
CA TYR A 106 -16.14 -14.04 3.40
C TYR A 106 -14.75 -13.43 3.26
N ARG A 107 -13.68 -14.24 3.30
CA ARG A 107 -12.32 -13.74 3.08
C ARG A 107 -12.12 -13.44 1.61
N MET A 108 -11.87 -12.17 1.30
CA MET A 108 -11.46 -11.74 -0.02
C MET A 108 -9.94 -11.61 -0.07
N PRO A 109 -9.30 -12.01 -1.19
CA PRO A 109 -7.90 -11.72 -1.39
C PRO A 109 -7.71 -10.21 -1.44
N GLY A 110 -6.83 -9.69 -0.57
CA GLY A 110 -6.39 -8.31 -0.61
C GLY A 110 -5.37 -8.08 -1.72
N LYS A 111 -4.81 -6.86 -1.77
CA LYS A 111 -3.77 -6.51 -2.74
C LYS A 111 -2.50 -7.35 -2.51
N VAL A 112 -2.02 -7.98 -3.58
CA VAL A 112 -0.73 -8.70 -3.57
C VAL A 112 0.38 -7.71 -3.18
N THR A 113 1.16 -8.10 -2.17
CA THR A 113 2.29 -7.33 -1.67
C THR A 113 3.57 -8.10 -1.92
N VAL A 114 4.58 -7.43 -2.46
CA VAL A 114 5.87 -8.04 -2.84
C VAL A 114 6.98 -7.41 -2.03
N THR A 115 7.67 -8.24 -1.26
CA THR A 115 8.82 -7.83 -0.46
C THR A 115 10.06 -8.58 -0.92
N VAL A 116 11.14 -7.85 -1.19
CA VAL A 116 12.45 -8.42 -1.51
C VAL A 116 13.33 -8.22 -0.27
N ARG A 117 13.92 -9.29 0.28
CA ARG A 117 14.77 -9.28 1.48
C ARG A 117 16.20 -9.71 1.13
#